data_AF-A0A935WIN8-F1
#
_entry.id   AF-A0A935WIN8-F1
#
_cell.length_a   1.000
_cell.length_b   1.000
_cell.length_c   1.000
_cell.angle_alpha   90.00
_cell.angle_beta   90.00
_cell.angle_gamma   90.00
#
_symmetry.space_group_name_H-M   'P 1'
#
loop_
_entity.id
_entity.type
_entity.pdbx_description
1 polymer ?
#
loop_
_entity_poly.entity_id
_entity_poly.type
_entity_poly.pdbx_seq_one_letter_code
_entity_poly.pdbx_strand_id
1 'polypeptide(L)'
;MQQIGAGPRPFEVARARLTPVFQAFGFRLFGVELPEKGSRHAFAEFGRKDLRIRLVWEGDEQVLWLEAARQAGSEIVSRWTDIEWSIAGQRRPVERGTDEARLDRLEGALGAFLSMDTPDVAPA
;
A
#
# COMPACT_ATOMS: atom_id res chain seq x y z
N MET A 1 -10.78 -9.16 26.68
CA MET A 1 -9.96 -8.17 25.96
C MET A 1 -9.03 -8.94 25.05
N GLN A 2 -9.26 -8.92 23.73
CA GLN A 2 -8.36 -9.59 22.78
C GLN A 2 -7.08 -8.75 22.69
N GLN A 3 -5.93 -9.36 22.96
CA GLN A 3 -4.64 -8.74 22.72
C GLN A 3 -4.49 -8.61 21.21
N ILE A 4 -4.60 -7.38 20.69
CA ILE A 4 -4.13 -7.05 19.34
C ILE A 4 -2.62 -7.25 19.40
N GLY A 5 -2.12 -8.33 18.80
CA GLY A 5 -0.69 -8.56 18.69
C GLY A 5 -0.04 -7.40 17.95
N ALA A 6 1.12 -6.94 18.40
CA ALA A 6 1.90 -5.96 17.66
C ALA A 6 2.26 -6.56 16.28
N GLY A 7 1.93 -5.85 15.20
CA GLY A 7 2.27 -6.28 13.85
C GLY A 7 3.79 -6.38 13.61
N PRO A 8 4.24 -6.97 12.48
CA PRO A 8 5.65 -7.03 12.13
C PRO A 8 6.24 -5.62 12.10
N ARG A 9 7.41 -5.42 12.74
CA ARG A 9 8.01 -4.09 12.87
C ARG A 9 8.18 -3.37 11.52
N PRO A 10 8.68 -4.00 10.44
CA PRO A 10 8.77 -3.34 9.13
C PRO A 10 7.42 -2.83 8.61
N PHE A 11 6.38 -3.64 8.78
CA PHE A 11 5.01 -3.28 8.38
C PHE A 11 4.48 -2.09 9.18
N GLU A 12 4.63 -2.11 10.51
CA GLU A 12 4.16 -1.03 11.37
C GLU A 12 4.90 0.29 11.10
N VAL A 13 6.22 0.23 10.92
CA VAL A 13 7.03 1.41 10.55
C VAL A 13 6.59 1.96 9.20
N ALA A 14 6.45 1.10 8.18
CA ALA A 14 5.98 1.52 6.86
C ALA A 14 4.58 2.11 6.90
N ARG A 15 3.65 1.49 7.64
CA ARG A 15 2.27 1.96 7.80
C ARG A 15 2.24 3.33 8.45
N ALA A 16 2.96 3.51 9.55
CA ALA A 16 3.05 4.80 10.23
C ALA A 16 3.63 5.90 9.33
N ARG A 17 4.65 5.56 8.55
CA ARG A 17 5.33 6.48 7.64
C ARG A 17 4.49 6.87 6.42
N LEU A 18 3.80 5.91 5.79
CA LEU A 18 3.04 6.13 4.57
C LEU A 18 1.62 6.67 4.83
N THR A 19 1.06 6.49 6.02
CA THR A 19 -0.30 6.95 6.35
C THR A 19 -0.50 8.46 6.12
N PRO A 20 0.41 9.36 6.56
CA PRO A 20 0.29 10.78 6.25
C PRO A 20 0.28 11.08 4.75
N VAL A 21 1.04 10.34 3.95
CA VAL A 21 1.06 10.49 2.48
C VAL A 21 -0.30 10.12 1.89
N PHE A 22 -0.85 8.96 2.28
CA PHE A 22 -2.21 8.57 1.89
C PHE A 22 -3.25 9.64 2.25
N GLN A 23 -3.20 10.16 3.47
CA GLN A 23 -4.12 11.18 3.96
C GLN A 23 -4.00 12.50 3.17
N ALA A 24 -2.78 12.91 2.80
CA ALA A 24 -2.55 14.10 1.98
C ALA A 24 -3.21 14.00 0.58
N PHE A 25 -3.35 12.79 0.05
CA PHE A 25 -4.05 12.50 -1.22
C PHE A 25 -5.53 12.09 -1.04
N GLY A 26 -6.08 12.30 0.15
CA GLY A 26 -7.51 12.08 0.44
C GLY A 26 -7.92 10.62 0.68
N PHE A 27 -6.96 9.71 0.87
CA PHE A 27 -7.26 8.33 1.24
C PHE A 27 -7.64 8.21 2.72
N ARG A 28 -8.46 7.21 3.02
CA ARG A 28 -8.80 6.80 4.38
C ARG A 28 -8.39 5.35 4.61
N LEU A 29 -7.99 5.03 5.83
CA LEU A 29 -7.73 3.65 6.23
C LEU A 29 -9.06 2.89 6.30
N PHE A 30 -9.15 1.78 5.57
CA PHE A 30 -10.33 0.89 5.53
C PHE A 30 -10.19 -0.30 6.46
N GLY A 31 -9.00 -0.88 6.53
CA GLY A 31 -8.76 -2.09 7.31
C GLY A 31 -7.28 -2.35 7.51
N VAL A 32 -6.98 -3.09 8.57
CA VAL A 32 -5.64 -3.62 8.84
C VAL A 32 -5.83 -5.08 9.21
N GLU A 33 -5.12 -5.95 8.51
CA GLU A 33 -4.98 -7.35 8.86
C GLU A 33 -3.56 -7.58 9.37
N LEU A 34 -3.46 -8.09 10.60
CA LEU A 34 -2.20 -8.43 11.23
C LEU A 34 -2.02 -9.95 11.23
N PRO A 35 -0.77 -10.44 11.34
CA PRO A 35 -0.51 -11.87 11.34
C PRO A 35 -1.22 -12.56 12.51
N GLU A 36 -2.09 -13.53 12.20
CA GLU A 36 -2.67 -14.45 13.16
C GLU A 36 -1.86 -15.75 13.23
N LYS A 37 -2.18 -16.66 14.17
CA LYS A 37 -1.52 -17.97 14.28
C LYS A 37 -1.59 -18.73 12.94
N GLY A 38 -0.47 -18.77 12.22
CA GLY A 38 -0.32 -19.50 10.96
C GLY A 38 -0.11 -18.65 9.70
N SER A 39 -0.38 -17.34 9.76
CA SER A 39 -0.03 -16.39 8.69
C SER A 39 1.15 -15.54 9.15
N ARG A 40 2.10 -15.26 8.26
CA ARG A 40 3.15 -14.26 8.49
C ARG A 40 2.93 -12.97 7.72
N HIS A 41 1.81 -12.87 7.02
CA HIS A 41 1.46 -11.74 6.18
C HIS A 41 0.70 -10.69 6.99
N ALA A 42 0.85 -9.43 6.59
CA ALA A 42 0.06 -8.32 7.12
C ALA A 42 -0.30 -7.38 5.98
N PHE A 43 -1.45 -6.71 6.07
CA PHE A 43 -1.78 -5.65 5.13
C PHE A 43 -2.57 -4.51 5.78
N ALA A 44 -2.41 -3.31 5.21
CA ALA A 44 -3.22 -2.15 5.53
C ALA A 44 -3.85 -1.61 4.24
N GLU A 45 -5.18 -1.55 4.21
CA GLU A 45 -5.92 -1.05 3.05
C GLU A 45 -6.30 0.42 3.22
N PHE A 46 -6.04 1.21 2.19
CA PHE A 46 -6.39 2.61 2.09
C PHE A 46 -7.24 2.83 0.84
N GLY A 47 -8.31 3.61 0.94
CA GLY A 47 -9.19 3.86 -0.20
C GLY A 47 -9.62 5.31 -0.33
N ARG A 48 -9.85 5.71 -1.58
CA ARG A 48 -10.55 6.92 -2.01
C ARG A 48 -11.52 6.55 -3.14
N LYS A 49 -12.52 7.39 -3.42
CA LYS A 49 -13.64 7.17 -4.37
C LYS A 49 -13.50 6.01 -5.36
N ASP A 50 -12.48 6.04 -6.22
CA ASP A 50 -12.26 5.14 -7.36
C ASP A 50 -10.98 4.29 -7.27
N LEU A 51 -10.23 4.38 -6.17
CA LEU A 51 -8.94 3.71 -6.00
C LEU A 51 -8.78 3.10 -4.60
N ARG A 52 -8.32 1.85 -4.57
CA ARG A 52 -7.87 1.16 -3.36
C ARG A 52 -6.38 0.86 -3.47
N ILE A 53 -5.64 1.10 -2.40
CA ILE A 53 -4.21 0.78 -2.28
C ILE A 53 -4.02 -0.07 -1.01
N ARG A 54 -3.14 -1.06 -1.07
CA ARG A 54 -2.72 -1.87 0.07
C ARG A 54 -1.22 -1.72 0.28
N LEU A 55 -0.83 -1.51 1.53
CA LEU A 55 0.50 -1.87 2.01
C LEU A 55 0.50 -3.34 2.36
N VAL A 56 1.38 -4.12 1.76
CA VAL A 56 1.46 -5.56 1.94
C VAL A 56 2.82 -5.94 2.49
N TRP A 57 2.80 -6.73 3.56
CA TRP A 57 3.94 -7.42 4.13
C TRP A 57 3.79 -8.91 3.88
N GLU A 58 4.77 -9.50 3.21
CA GLU A 58 4.91 -10.95 3.06
C GLU A 58 6.05 -11.41 3.95
N GLY A 59 5.71 -12.15 5.01
CA GLY A 59 6.63 -12.47 6.09
C GLY A 59 7.56 -13.65 5.85
N ASP A 60 7.32 -14.51 4.87
CA ASP A 60 8.20 -15.62 4.53
C ASP A 60 9.44 -15.15 3.74
N GLU A 61 9.23 -14.30 2.74
CA GLU A 61 10.27 -13.66 1.95
C GLU A 61 10.75 -12.33 2.54
N GLN A 62 10.05 -11.81 3.55
CA GLN A 62 10.30 -10.51 4.20
C GLN A 62 10.26 -9.36 3.20
N VAL A 63 9.20 -9.30 2.41
CA VAL A 63 9.01 -8.31 1.34
C VAL A 63 7.90 -7.35 1.73
N LEU A 64 8.13 -6.08 1.42
CA LEU A 64 7.18 -5.00 1.59
C LEU A 64 6.91 -4.32 0.25
N TRP A 65 5.65 -4.20 -0.13
CA TRP A 65 5.24 -3.48 -1.35
C TRP A 65 3.90 -2.78 -1.19
N LEU A 66 3.59 -1.95 -2.18
CA LEU A 66 2.31 -1.30 -2.34
C LEU A 66 1.63 -1.86 -3.60
N GLU A 67 0.37 -2.25 -3.49
CA GLU A 67 -0.45 -2.65 -4.63
C GLU A 67 -1.72 -1.81 -4.72
N ALA A 68 -2.20 -1.58 -5.93
CA ALA A 68 -3.38 -0.78 -6.19
C ALA A 68 -4.40 -1.54 -7.05
N ALA A 69 -5.67 -1.22 -6.85
CA ALA A 69 -6.78 -1.67 -7.68
C ALA A 69 -7.85 -0.59 -7.81
N ARG A 70 -8.48 -0.51 -8.98
CA ARG A 70 -9.66 0.33 -9.20
C ARG A 70 -10.84 -0.22 -8.39
N GLN A 71 -11.63 0.70 -7.84
CA GLN A 71 -12.87 0.36 -7.18
C GLN A 71 -14.06 1.12 -7.79
N ALA A 72 -15.23 0.49 -7.79
CA ALA A 72 -16.51 1.11 -8.12
C ALA A 72 -17.44 0.95 -6.91
N GLY A 73 -17.71 2.06 -6.22
CA GLY A 73 -18.41 2.00 -4.93
C GLY A 73 -17.58 1.25 -3.89
N SER A 74 -18.11 0.12 -3.40
CA SER A 74 -17.43 -0.76 -2.44
C SER A 74 -16.70 -1.94 -3.09
N GLU A 75 -16.81 -2.13 -4.40
CA GLU A 75 -16.30 -3.31 -5.10
C GLU A 75 -14.97 -3.03 -5.78
N ILE A 76 -14.03 -3.96 -5.68
CA ILE A 76 -12.78 -3.95 -6.44
C ILE A 76 -13.07 -4.48 -7.85
N VAL A 77 -12.82 -3.66 -8.87
CA VAL A 77 -13.18 -3.95 -10.27
C VAL A 77 -11.95 -4.17 -11.16
N SER A 78 -10.75 -4.11 -10.61
CA SER A 78 -9.51 -4.48 -11.31
C SER A 78 -8.68 -5.48 -10.51
N ARG A 79 -7.67 -6.05 -11.16
CA ARG A 79 -6.63 -6.82 -10.46
C ARG A 79 -5.81 -5.88 -9.58
N TRP A 80 -5.39 -6.41 -8.44
CA TRP A 80 -4.32 -5.80 -7.64
C TRP A 80 -3.01 -5.86 -8.41
N THR A 81 -2.36 -4.71 -8.53
CA THR A 81 -1.09 -4.58 -9.26
C THR A 81 -0.13 -3.78 -8.40
N ASP A 82 1.12 -4.24 -8.31
CA ASP A 82 2.20 -3.50 -7.69
C ASP A 82 2.33 -2.09 -8.32
N ILE A 83 2.38 -1.05 -7.50
CA ILE A 83 2.45 0.33 -7.98
C ILE A 83 3.79 0.60 -8.70
N GLU A 84 4.89 -0.03 -8.27
CA GLU A 84 6.19 0.10 -8.90
C GLU A 84 6.19 -0.53 -10.29
N TRP A 85 5.41 -1.59 -10.50
CA TRP A 85 5.20 -2.18 -11.83
C TRP A 85 4.34 -1.30 -12.71
N SER A 86 3.30 -0.68 -12.11
CA SER A 86 2.40 0.25 -12.81
C SER A 86 3.17 1.46 -13.33
N ILE A 87 4.06 2.04 -12.52
CA ILE A 87 4.94 3.16 -12.89
C ILE A 87 5.95 2.72 -13.96
N ALA A 88 6.54 1.54 -13.80
CA ALA A 88 7.57 1.05 -14.72
C ALA A 88 7.02 0.58 -16.08
N GLY A 89 5.71 0.35 -16.20
CA GLY A 89 5.08 -0.25 -17.37
C GLY A 89 5.43 -1.74 -17.59
N GLN A 90 6.19 -2.35 -16.67
CA GLN A 90 6.61 -3.74 -16.75
C GLN A 90 6.88 -4.30 -15.35
N ARG A 91 6.80 -5.64 -15.24
CA ARG A 91 7.13 -6.36 -14.01
C ARG A 91 8.61 -6.17 -13.65
N ARG A 92 8.88 -5.83 -12.39
CA ARG A 92 10.24 -5.73 -11.84
C ARG A 92 10.57 -6.91 -10.92
N PRO A 93 11.86 -7.22 -10.71
CA PRO A 93 12.28 -8.14 -9.66
C PRO A 93 11.74 -7.69 -8.30
N VAL A 94 11.37 -8.65 -7.45
CA VAL A 94 10.90 -8.38 -6.09
C VAL A 94 12.07 -7.89 -5.24
N GLU A 95 11.89 -6.74 -4.60
CA GLU A 95 12.89 -6.15 -3.73
C GLU A 95 12.64 -6.55 -2.28
N ARG A 96 13.59 -7.27 -1.67
CA ARG A 96 13.48 -7.83 -0.31
C ARG A 96 13.98 -6.90 0.79
N GLY A 97 14.24 -5.64 0.47
CA GLY A 97 14.68 -4.63 1.44
C GLY A 97 13.53 -4.23 2.37
N THR A 98 13.83 -4.01 3.66
CA THR A 98 12.87 -3.52 4.67
C THR A 98 13.44 -2.36 5.49
N ASP A 99 14.52 -1.77 4.98
CA ASP A 99 15.25 -0.66 5.58
C ASP A 99 14.65 0.69 5.17
N GLU A 100 15.23 1.77 5.70
CA GLU A 100 14.82 3.14 5.36
C GLU A 100 14.89 3.41 3.86
N ALA A 101 15.88 2.84 3.16
CA ALA A 101 16.00 3.01 1.71
C ALA A 101 14.82 2.38 0.95
N ARG A 102 14.30 1.23 1.40
CA ARG A 102 13.05 0.68 0.86
C ARG A 102 11.86 1.60 1.16
N LEU A 103 11.77 2.13 2.38
CA LEU A 103 10.66 3.00 2.77
C LEU A 103 10.66 4.31 1.95
N ASP A 104 11.82 4.92 1.74
CA ASP A 104 12.00 6.07 0.86
C ASP A 104 11.54 5.76 -0.57
N ARG A 105 11.89 4.57 -1.09
CA ARG A 105 11.45 4.12 -2.42
C ARG A 105 9.93 3.94 -2.50
N LEU A 106 9.31 3.29 -1.50
CA LEU A 106 7.86 3.09 -1.47
C LEU A 106 7.10 4.40 -1.35
N GLU A 107 7.59 5.32 -0.53
CA GLU A 107 7.04 6.66 -0.39
C GLU A 107 7.12 7.44 -1.72
N GLY A 108 8.28 7.42 -2.37
CA GLY A 108 8.48 8.04 -3.68
C GLY A 108 7.62 7.41 -4.77
N ALA A 109 7.53 6.08 -4.81
CA ALA A 109 6.68 5.35 -5.74
C ALA A 109 5.19 5.68 -5.52
N LEU A 110 4.74 5.75 -4.27
CA LEU A 110 3.38 6.16 -3.93
C LEU A 110 3.08 7.58 -4.44
N GLY A 111 3.97 8.53 -4.17
CA GLY A 111 3.82 9.91 -4.65
C GLY A 111 3.74 9.99 -6.19
N ALA A 112 4.61 9.26 -6.89
CA ALA A 112 4.62 9.21 -8.36
C ALA A 112 3.34 8.58 -8.91
N PHE A 113 2.92 7.44 -8.36
CA PHE A 113 1.70 6.73 -8.76
C PHE A 113 0.46 7.60 -8.58
N LEU A 114 0.31 8.26 -7.44
CA LEU A 114 -0.85 9.12 -7.14
C LEU A 114 -0.88 10.38 -8.00
N SER A 115 0.29 10.89 -8.42
CA SER A 115 0.39 12.02 -9.34
C SER A 115 -0.01 11.64 -10.76
N MET A 116 0.27 10.42 -11.21
CA MET A 116 -0.20 9.89 -12.50
C MET A 116 -1.71 9.60 -12.51
N ASP A 117 -2.27 9.21 -11.35
CA ASP A 117 -3.67 8.84 -11.20
C ASP A 117 -4.60 10.02 -10.94
N THR A 118 -4.08 11.23 -10.79
CA THR A 118 -4.93 12.41 -10.59
C THR A 118 -5.58 12.76 -11.94
N PRO A 119 -6.90 12.58 -12.12
CA PRO A 119 -7.55 13.12 -13.31
C PRO A 119 -7.35 14.63 -13.28
N ASP A 120 -6.93 15.20 -14.41
CA ASP A 120 -6.79 16.63 -14.63
C ASP A 120 -8.07 17.32 -14.12
N VAL A 121 -7.98 17.95 -12.94
CA VAL A 121 -9.08 18.72 -12.39
C VAL A 121 -9.08 20.00 -13.20
N ALA A 122 -9.78 19.99 -14.33
CA ALA A 122 -10.02 21.19 -15.10
C ALA A 122 -10.52 22.28 -14.14
N PRO A 123 -9.88 23.46 -14.08
CA PRO A 123 -10.36 24.53 -13.24
C PRO A 123 -11.77 24.92 -13.70
N ALA A 124 -12.67 25.01 -12.72
CA ALA A 124 -14.05 25.48 -12.91
C ALA A 124 -14.09 26.95 -13.40
#